data_AF-A0A961CIJ3-F1
#
_entry.id   AF-A0A961CIJ3-F1
#
_cell.length_a   1.000
_cell.length_b   1.000
_cell.length_c   1.000
_cell.angle_alpha   90.00
_cell.angle_beta   90.00
_cell.angle_gamma   90.00
#
_symmetry.space_group_name_H-M   'P 1'
#
loop_
_entity.id
_entity.type
_entity.pdbx_description
1 polymer ?
#
loop_
_entity_poly.entity_id
_entity_poly.type
_entity_poly.pdbx_seq_one_letter_code
_entity_poly.pdbx_strand_id
1 'polypeptide(L)'
;RERPQVIVTYNDEQSGYPHPDHLRVHDISLPAFDLAGDPTHRPDLGEPWTPSKLYYTVWSKTRLEQIHQAMLDLGLESPFTEEWFARPWQDERITTSVAVGEHYLVRKRALLAHATQVDPDSPFWFGLPDDVAAGVHPFDDYVLARSRV
;
A
#
# COMPACT_ATOMS: atom_id res chain seq x y z
N ARG A 1 0.56 -23.46 3.84
CA ARG A 1 -0.27 -23.63 2.62
C ARG A 1 0.25 -22.77 1.46
N GLU A 2 0.18 -21.44 1.53
CA GLU A 2 0.55 -20.55 0.40
C GLU A 2 2.06 -20.44 0.11
N ARG A 3 2.93 -20.70 1.11
CA ARG A 3 4.40 -20.67 0.97
C ARG A 3 4.91 -19.43 0.20
N PRO A 4 4.57 -18.20 0.66
CA PRO A 4 4.88 -16.98 -0.07
C PRO A 4 6.39 -16.69 -0.05
N GLN A 5 6.95 -16.28 -1.19
CA GLN A 5 8.31 -15.72 -1.22
C GLN A 5 8.35 -14.32 -0.61
N VAL A 6 7.26 -13.55 -0.75
CA VAL A 6 7.15 -12.17 -0.29
C VAL A 6 5.87 -12.01 0.52
N ILE A 7 5.97 -11.34 1.67
CA ILE A 7 4.83 -10.89 2.48
C ILE A 7 4.76 -9.37 2.40
N VAL A 8 3.56 -8.82 2.24
CA VAL A 8 3.30 -7.38 2.32
C VAL A 8 2.34 -7.13 3.48
N THR A 9 2.61 -6.11 4.29
CA THR A 9 1.77 -5.73 5.44
C THR A 9 1.78 -4.21 5.66
N TYR A 10 1.07 -3.72 6.66
CA TYR A 10 1.06 -2.30 7.02
C TYR A 10 2.40 -1.86 7.63
N ASN A 11 2.76 -0.59 7.46
CA ASN A 11 4.01 -0.04 7.95
C ASN A 11 4.03 0.11 9.48
N ASP A 12 5.20 0.43 10.02
CA ASP A 12 5.45 0.70 11.45
C ASP A 12 5.09 2.13 11.88
N GLU A 13 4.96 3.08 10.94
CA GLU A 13 4.50 4.45 11.18
C GLU A 13 3.10 4.68 10.59
N GLN A 14 2.07 4.57 11.44
CA GLN A 14 0.67 4.66 11.04
C GLN A 14 -0.05 5.89 11.60
N SER A 15 0.65 6.91 12.12
CA SER A 15 0.02 8.11 12.71
C SER A 15 -0.93 8.85 11.74
N GLY A 16 -0.68 8.76 10.43
CA GLY A 16 -1.56 9.33 9.40
C GLY A 16 -2.90 8.61 9.20
N TYR A 17 -3.01 7.35 9.63
CA TYR A 17 -4.25 6.56 9.61
C TYR A 17 -4.19 5.41 10.63
N PRO A 18 -4.37 5.68 11.94
CA PRO A 18 -4.11 4.71 13.01
C PRO A 18 -5.29 3.77 13.26
N HIS A 19 -5.78 3.10 12.21
CA HIS A 19 -6.88 2.15 12.36
C HIS A 19 -6.42 0.97 13.24
N PRO A 20 -7.12 0.62 14.34
CA PRO A 20 -6.66 -0.40 15.29
C PRO A 20 -6.36 -1.75 14.64
N ASP A 21 -7.16 -2.17 13.67
CA ASP A 21 -6.93 -3.43 12.97
C ASP A 21 -5.68 -3.41 12.08
N HIS A 22 -5.29 -2.26 11.53
CA HIS A 22 -4.07 -2.15 10.73
C HIS A 22 -2.82 -2.25 11.61
N LEU A 23 -2.85 -1.62 12.78
CA LEU A 23 -1.84 -1.80 13.82
C LEU A 23 -1.74 -3.28 14.23
N ARG A 24 -2.89 -3.92 14.45
CA ARG A 24 -2.91 -5.33 14.85
C ARG A 24 -2.38 -6.25 13.74
N VAL A 25 -2.72 -6.00 12.48
CA VAL A 25 -2.21 -6.77 11.34
C VAL A 25 -0.69 -6.61 11.21
N HIS A 26 -0.15 -5.40 11.41
CA HIS A 26 1.29 -5.19 11.48
C HIS A 26 1.93 -6.05 12.59
N ASP A 27 1.42 -5.93 13.82
CA ASP A 27 1.95 -6.62 15.00
C ASP A 27 1.99 -8.14 14.85
N ILE A 28 0.99 -8.74 14.20
CA ILE A 28 0.94 -10.20 14.00
C ILE A 28 1.74 -10.65 12.77
N SER A 29 1.92 -9.79 11.76
CA SER A 29 2.63 -10.14 10.53
C SER A 29 4.13 -10.35 10.77
N LEU A 30 4.73 -9.55 11.64
CA LEU A 30 6.17 -9.64 11.97
C LEU A 30 6.55 -10.98 12.63
N PRO A 31 5.95 -11.39 13.76
CA PRO A 31 6.24 -12.70 14.35
C PRO A 31 5.80 -13.84 13.44
N ALA A 32 4.72 -13.71 12.66
CA ALA A 32 4.35 -14.73 11.68
C ALA A 32 5.42 -14.95 10.61
N PHE A 33 6.04 -13.89 10.08
CA PHE A 33 7.16 -13.98 9.14
C PHE A 33 8.39 -14.65 9.77
N ASP A 34 8.69 -14.34 11.03
CA ASP A 34 9.82 -14.89 11.76
C ASP A 34 9.62 -16.37 12.07
N LEU A 35 8.45 -16.73 12.61
CA LEU A 35 8.15 -18.07 13.11
C LEU A 35 7.74 -19.07 12.03
N ALA A 36 7.28 -18.62 10.85
CA ALA A 36 6.84 -19.53 9.79
C ALA A 36 7.94 -20.51 9.33
N GLY A 37 9.20 -20.11 9.44
CA GLY A 37 10.36 -20.93 9.09
C GLY A 37 10.92 -21.78 10.23
N ASP A 38 10.37 -21.67 11.45
CA ASP A 38 10.86 -22.38 12.63
C ASP A 38 10.24 -23.80 12.71
N PRO A 39 11.04 -24.88 12.56
CA PRO A 39 10.52 -26.25 12.62
C PRO A 39 10.00 -26.65 14.00
N THR A 40 10.33 -25.90 15.06
CA THR A 40 9.87 -26.15 16.42
C THR A 40 8.58 -25.40 16.76
N HIS A 41 8.24 -24.38 15.97
CA HIS A 41 7.04 -23.59 16.17
C HIS A 41 5.84 -24.23 15.47
N ARG A 42 4.86 -24.71 16.25
CA ARG A 42 3.60 -25.28 15.75
C ARG A 42 3.79 -26.35 14.66
N PRO A 43 4.57 -27.42 14.93
CA PRO A 43 4.79 -28.51 13.96
C PRO A 43 3.49 -29.24 13.55
N ASP A 44 2.43 -29.09 14.33
CA ASP A 44 1.08 -29.58 14.03
C ASP A 44 0.42 -28.88 12.82
N LEU A 45 0.94 -27.73 12.41
CA LEU A 45 0.41 -26.94 11.29
C LEU A 45 1.06 -27.27 9.92
N GLY A 46 1.98 -28.24 9.89
CA GLY A 46 2.65 -28.73 8.69
C GLY A 46 4.09 -28.23 8.54
N GLU A 47 4.71 -28.56 7.39
CA GLU A 47 6.11 -28.25 7.13
C GLU A 47 6.40 -26.74 7.18
N PRO A 48 7.51 -26.32 7.84
CA PRO A 48 7.90 -24.92 7.93
C PRO A 48 8.19 -24.34 6.55
N TRP A 49 7.98 -23.05 6.42
CA TRP A 49 8.29 -22.28 5.23
C TRP A 49 8.89 -20.95 5.63
N THR A 50 10.04 -20.61 5.05
CA THR A 50 10.75 -19.37 5.33
C THR A 50 10.48 -18.38 4.20
N PRO A 51 9.57 -17.39 4.36
CA PRO A 51 9.42 -16.33 3.37
C PRO A 51 10.73 -15.54 3.21
N SER A 52 11.04 -15.12 1.98
CA SER A 52 12.32 -14.48 1.66
C SER A 52 12.37 -13.01 2.03
N LYS A 53 11.27 -12.27 1.82
CA LYS A 53 11.20 -10.83 2.09
C LYS A 53 9.87 -10.41 2.71
N LEU A 54 9.92 -9.37 3.54
CA LEU A 54 8.74 -8.67 4.07
C LEU A 54 8.83 -7.20 3.68
N TYR A 55 7.73 -6.67 3.13
CA TYR A 55 7.60 -5.27 2.73
C TYR A 55 6.44 -4.60 3.45
N TYR A 56 6.57 -3.30 3.67
CA TYR A 56 5.45 -2.45 4.05
C TYR A 56 4.88 -1.76 2.83
N THR A 57 3.55 -1.79 2.69
CA THR A 57 2.84 -0.94 1.73
C THR A 57 2.82 0.50 2.26
N VAL A 58 3.05 1.48 1.39
CA VAL A 58 3.03 2.90 1.76
C VAL A 58 2.28 3.74 0.74
N TRP A 59 1.75 4.86 1.20
CA TRP A 59 1.27 5.92 0.32
C TRP A 59 2.34 7.01 0.29
N SER A 60 3.04 7.17 -0.82
CA SER A 60 4.10 8.16 -0.96
C SER A 60 3.54 9.59 -1.08
N LYS A 61 4.28 10.56 -0.53
CA LYS A 61 4.07 11.98 -0.73
C LYS A 61 4.15 12.32 -2.21
N THR A 62 5.13 11.72 -2.89
CA THR A 62 5.36 11.89 -4.34
C THR A 62 4.09 11.58 -5.13
N ARG A 63 3.42 10.45 -4.83
CA ARG A 63 2.13 10.11 -5.44
C ARG A 63 1.06 11.16 -5.18
N LEU A 64 0.94 11.62 -3.94
CA LEU A 64 -0.05 12.63 -3.57
C LEU A 64 0.19 13.96 -4.29
N GLU A 65 1.42 14.45 -4.31
CA GLU A 65 1.82 15.69 -4.99
C GLU A 65 1.57 15.61 -6.51
N GLN A 66 1.89 14.47 -7.13
CA GLN A 66 1.65 14.26 -8.57
C GLN A 66 0.16 14.24 -8.92
N ILE A 67 -0.67 13.53 -8.14
CA ILE A 67 -2.12 13.50 -8.35
C ILE A 67 -2.72 14.88 -8.14
N HIS A 68 -2.32 15.57 -7.07
CA HIS A 68 -2.74 16.94 -6.79
C HIS A 68 -2.44 17.88 -7.97
N GLN A 69 -1.19 17.89 -8.43
CA GLN A 69 -0.78 18.75 -9.54
C GLN A 69 -1.53 18.42 -10.84
N ALA A 70 -1.72 17.13 -11.15
CA ALA A 70 -2.48 16.72 -12.33
C ALA A 70 -3.95 17.17 -12.30
N MET A 71 -4.57 17.22 -11.11
CA MET A 71 -5.92 17.77 -10.97
C MET A 71 -5.92 19.27 -11.28
N LEU A 72 -4.97 20.03 -10.71
CA LEU A 72 -4.85 21.47 -10.94
C LEU A 72 -4.57 21.81 -12.40
N ASP A 73 -3.69 21.06 -13.06
CA ASP A 73 -3.34 21.26 -14.48
C ASP A 73 -4.54 21.07 -15.41
N LEU A 74 -5.51 20.24 -14.99
CA LEU A 74 -6.78 20.02 -15.70
C LEU A 74 -7.89 21.02 -15.28
N GLY A 75 -7.59 21.95 -14.37
CA GLY A 75 -8.57 22.89 -13.82
C GLY A 75 -9.59 22.24 -12.89
N LEU A 76 -9.27 21.07 -12.32
CA LEU A 76 -10.10 20.34 -11.37
C LEU A 76 -9.78 20.76 -9.94
N GLU A 77 -10.77 20.67 -9.05
CA GLU A 77 -10.55 20.85 -7.62
C GLU A 77 -9.87 19.60 -7.04
N SER A 78 -8.75 19.81 -6.33
CA SER A 78 -8.06 18.73 -5.62
C SER A 78 -8.66 18.50 -4.23
N PRO A 79 -8.94 17.24 -3.84
CA PRO A 79 -9.39 16.91 -2.49
C PRO A 79 -8.27 16.91 -1.44
N PHE A 80 -7.00 17.02 -1.86
CA PHE A 80 -5.85 17.09 -0.96
C PHE A 80 -5.62 18.53 -0.47
N THR A 81 -5.85 18.76 0.82
CA THR A 81 -5.64 20.03 1.51
C THR A 81 -4.19 20.22 1.98
N GLU A 82 -3.82 21.43 2.42
CA GLU A 82 -2.50 21.71 3.03
C GLU A 82 -2.13 20.75 4.17
N GLU A 83 -3.12 20.28 4.94
CA GLU A 83 -2.92 19.31 6.02
C GLU A 83 -2.36 17.97 5.51
N TRP A 84 -2.73 17.53 4.31
CA TRP A 84 -2.14 16.34 3.70
C TRP A 84 -0.65 16.55 3.46
N PHE A 85 -0.27 17.68 2.87
CA PHE A 85 1.13 17.98 2.56
C PHE A 85 2.00 18.16 3.81
N ALA A 86 1.40 18.60 4.92
CA ALA A 86 2.08 18.79 6.20
C ALA A 86 2.28 17.50 7.02
N ARG A 87 1.74 16.35 6.58
CA ARG A 87 1.93 15.07 7.28
C ARG A 87 3.41 14.68 7.36
N PRO A 88 3.82 13.92 8.39
CA PRO A 88 5.13 13.29 8.40
C PRO A 88 5.19 12.22 7.31
N TRP A 89 5.84 12.54 6.21
CA TRP A 89 6.06 11.62 5.10
C TRP A 89 7.34 10.81 5.30
N GLN A 90 7.41 9.66 4.62
CA GLN A 90 8.51 8.71 4.75
C GLN A 90 9.03 8.22 3.40
N ASP A 91 8.92 9.08 2.38
CA ASP A 91 9.33 8.75 1.01
C ASP A 91 10.80 8.32 0.94
N GLU A 92 11.66 8.84 1.84
CA GLU A 92 13.07 8.46 1.95
C GLU A 92 13.29 7.00 2.36
N ARG A 93 12.28 6.35 2.95
CA ARG A 93 12.32 4.93 3.30
C ARG A 93 11.90 4.03 2.14
N ILE A 94 11.29 4.57 1.08
CA ILE A 94 10.83 3.77 -0.05
C ILE A 94 12.03 3.13 -0.74
N THR A 95 12.03 1.81 -0.80
CA THR A 95 13.13 1.04 -1.43
C THR A 95 12.69 0.32 -2.69
N THR A 96 11.39 0.24 -2.97
CA THR A 96 10.86 -0.54 -4.10
C THR A 96 9.57 0.09 -4.61
N SER A 97 9.51 0.30 -5.92
CA SER A 97 8.30 0.74 -6.63
C SER A 97 7.97 -0.30 -7.70
N VAL A 98 6.73 -0.76 -7.73
CA VAL A 98 6.24 -1.76 -8.70
C VAL A 98 5.38 -1.05 -9.73
N ALA A 99 5.73 -1.17 -11.02
CA ALA A 99 4.94 -0.59 -12.10
C ALA A 99 3.58 -1.31 -12.19
N VAL A 100 2.49 -0.55 -12.01
CA VAL A 100 1.10 -1.04 -12.00
C VAL A 100 0.17 -0.22 -12.90
N GLY A 101 0.69 0.77 -13.65
CA GLY A 101 -0.12 1.64 -14.51
C GLY A 101 -1.03 0.87 -15.49
N GLU A 102 -0.52 -0.19 -16.12
CA GLU A 102 -1.30 -1.05 -17.03
C GLU A 102 -2.47 -1.77 -16.34
N HIS A 103 -2.45 -1.86 -15.00
CA HIS A 103 -3.48 -2.51 -14.19
C HIS A 103 -4.47 -1.52 -13.54
N TYR A 104 -4.36 -0.21 -13.84
CA TYR A 104 -5.21 0.82 -13.24
C TYR A 104 -6.72 0.51 -13.32
N LEU A 105 -7.22 0.12 -14.50
CA LEU A 105 -8.65 -0.18 -14.68
C LEU A 105 -9.10 -1.43 -13.90
N VAL A 106 -8.21 -2.37 -13.64
CA VAL A 106 -8.51 -3.52 -12.76
C VAL A 106 -8.61 -3.04 -11.31
N ARG A 107 -7.65 -2.23 -10.86
CA ARG A 107 -7.67 -1.61 -9.51
C ARG A 107 -8.93 -0.76 -9.28
N LYS A 108 -9.30 0.10 -10.24
CA LYS A 108 -10.51 0.93 -10.18
C LYS A 108 -11.77 0.08 -10.03
N ARG A 109 -11.93 -0.96 -10.87
CA ARG A 109 -13.08 -1.87 -10.79
C ARG A 109 -13.11 -2.66 -9.49
N ALA A 110 -11.96 -3.11 -8.99
CA ALA A 110 -11.88 -3.79 -7.70
C ALA A 110 -12.33 -2.87 -6.57
N LEU A 111 -11.89 -1.61 -6.55
CA LEU A 111 -12.29 -0.62 -5.54
C LEU A 111 -13.80 -0.31 -5.62
N LEU A 112 -14.34 -0.11 -6.82
CA LEU A 112 -15.78 0.13 -7.05
C LEU A 112 -16.67 -1.06 -6.64
N ALA A 113 -16.13 -2.29 -6.62
CA ALA A 113 -16.87 -3.46 -6.15
C ALA A 113 -17.21 -3.38 -4.64
N HIS A 114 -16.50 -2.56 -3.87
CA HIS A 114 -16.79 -2.30 -2.46
C HIS A 114 -17.86 -1.20 -2.30
N ALA A 115 -19.01 -1.38 -2.94
CA ALA A 115 -20.07 -0.37 -3.07
C ALA A 115 -20.65 0.16 -1.74
N THR A 116 -20.53 -0.61 -0.63
CA THR A 116 -20.97 -0.15 0.70
C THR A 116 -19.93 0.69 1.42
N GLN A 117 -18.70 0.75 0.91
CA GLN A 117 -17.54 1.37 1.58
C GLN A 117 -16.96 2.54 0.78
N VAL A 118 -17.06 2.47 -0.55
CA VAL A 118 -16.47 3.45 -1.47
C VAL A 118 -17.58 4.15 -2.22
N ASP A 119 -17.60 5.48 -2.11
CA ASP A 119 -18.41 6.34 -2.96
C ASP A 119 -17.88 6.30 -4.40
N PRO A 120 -18.68 5.85 -5.39
CA PRO A 120 -18.25 5.79 -6.80
C PRO A 120 -17.96 7.17 -7.40
N ASP A 121 -18.44 8.25 -6.79
CA ASP A 121 -18.23 9.63 -7.24
C ASP A 121 -17.12 10.35 -6.45
N SER A 122 -16.38 9.62 -5.59
CA SER A 122 -15.33 10.19 -4.74
C SER A 122 -14.22 10.87 -5.56
N PRO A 123 -14.01 12.20 -5.45
CA PRO A 123 -12.93 12.91 -6.14
C PRO A 123 -11.54 12.42 -5.71
N PHE A 124 -11.43 11.93 -4.47
CA PHE A 124 -10.20 11.39 -3.91
C PHE A 124 -9.74 10.11 -4.61
N TRP A 125 -10.67 9.24 -5.01
CA TRP A 125 -10.34 7.98 -5.70
C TRP A 125 -10.45 8.08 -7.22
N PHE A 126 -11.41 8.87 -7.73
CA PHE A 126 -11.84 8.85 -9.12
C PHE A 126 -11.91 10.24 -9.78
N GLY A 127 -11.34 11.27 -9.15
CA GLY A 127 -11.43 12.65 -9.65
C GLY A 127 -10.63 12.93 -10.93
N LEU A 128 -9.64 12.10 -11.28
CA LEU A 128 -8.88 12.22 -12.52
C LEU A 128 -9.47 11.34 -13.64
N PRO A 129 -9.38 11.76 -14.92
CA PRO A 129 -9.62 10.88 -16.06
C PRO A 129 -8.75 9.61 -16.00
N ASP A 130 -9.28 8.48 -16.46
CA ASP A 130 -8.64 7.16 -16.25
C ASP A 130 -7.25 7.04 -16.89
N ASP A 131 -7.05 7.64 -18.06
CA ASP A 131 -5.75 7.69 -18.75
C ASP A 131 -4.72 8.51 -17.99
N VAL A 132 -5.14 9.65 -17.42
CA VAL A 132 -4.28 10.50 -16.59
C VAL A 132 -3.96 9.80 -15.27
N ALA A 133 -4.97 9.25 -14.60
CA ALA A 133 -4.82 8.56 -13.32
C ALA A 133 -3.95 7.31 -13.42
N ALA A 134 -3.96 6.62 -14.57
CA ALA A 134 -3.09 5.48 -14.84
C ALA A 134 -1.62 5.88 -15.04
N GLY A 135 -1.36 7.10 -15.53
CA GLY A 135 -0.02 7.58 -15.88
C GLY A 135 0.64 8.52 -14.87
N VAL A 136 -0.14 9.21 -14.02
CA VAL A 136 0.38 10.26 -13.12
C VAL A 136 1.37 9.73 -12.08
N HIS A 137 1.05 8.59 -11.50
CA HIS A 137 1.91 7.84 -10.60
C HIS A 137 1.65 6.34 -10.86
N PRO A 138 2.32 5.75 -11.86
CA PRO A 138 2.01 4.41 -12.35
C PRO A 138 2.65 3.31 -11.48
N PHE A 139 2.89 3.59 -10.20
CA PHE A 139 3.59 2.74 -9.26
C PHE A 139 2.75 2.48 -8.01
N ASP A 140 2.95 1.31 -7.40
CA ASP A 140 2.70 1.12 -5.98
C ASP A 140 4.06 1.05 -5.27
N ASP A 141 4.20 1.80 -4.17
CA ASP A 141 5.45 1.99 -3.44
C ASP A 141 5.51 1.15 -2.16
N TYR A 142 6.72 0.66 -1.86
CA TYR A 142 6.99 -0.24 -0.75
C TYR A 142 8.30 0.08 -0.04
N VAL A 143 8.34 -0.24 1.25
CA VAL A 143 9.53 -0.22 2.09
C VAL A 143 9.95 -1.66 2.39
N LEU A 144 11.19 -2.03 2.07
CA LEU A 144 11.73 -3.33 2.47
C LEU A 144 11.96 -3.34 3.98
N ALA A 145 11.18 -4.14 4.71
CA ALA A 145 11.26 -4.24 6.15
C ALA A 145 12.21 -5.36 6.61
N ARG A 146 12.19 -6.51 5.93
CA ARG A 146 13.09 -7.66 6.22
C ARG A 146 13.51 -8.37 4.94
N SER A 147 14.77 -8.78 4.86
CA SER A 147 15.30 -9.64 3.80
C SER A 147 16.06 -10.81 4.41
N ARG A 148 15.87 -12.01 3.86
CA ARG A 148 16.67 -13.22 4.13
C ARG A 148 17.54 -13.64 2.94
N VAL A 149 17.67 -12.74 1.96
CA VAL A 149 18.48 -12.87 0.74
C VAL A 149 19.36 -11.64 0.58
#